data_AF-A0A955JHM3-F1
#
_entry.id   AF-A0A955JHM3-F1
#
_cell.length_a   1.000
_cell.length_b   1.000
_cell.length_c   1.000
_cell.angle_alpha   90.00
_cell.angle_beta   90.00
_cell.angle_gamma   90.00
#
_symmetry.space_group_name_H-M   'P 1'
#
loop_
_entity.id
_entity.type
_entity.pdbx_description
1 polymer ?
#
loop_
_entity_poly.entity_id
_entity_poly.type
_entity_poly.pdbx_seq_one_letter_code
_entity_poly.pdbx_strand_id
1 'polypeptide(L)'
;MSHGKEFSTQEAREIGNAIGIRWGEVDLEQFRLGLAIEMEHGSHDPETDVIGDDVHKAGKIAWAHLKELSDYYTRLIQMEQEAES
;
A
#
# COMPACT_ATOMS: atom_id res chain seq x y z
N MET A 1 -5.62 13.23 7.73
CA MET A 1 -4.52 12.43 7.15
C MET A 1 -3.14 12.82 7.69
N SER A 2 -2.54 11.94 8.50
CA SER A 2 -1.11 11.96 8.84
C SER A 2 -0.27 11.86 7.55
N HIS A 3 0.92 12.45 7.54
CA HIS A 3 1.81 12.33 6.38
C HIS A 3 2.48 10.95 6.42
N GLY A 4 1.76 9.91 5.98
CA GLY A 4 2.28 8.57 5.78
C GLY A 4 3.50 8.57 4.85
N LYS A 5 4.26 7.48 4.85
CA LYS A 5 5.48 7.36 4.03
C LYS A 5 5.12 7.49 2.55
N GLU A 6 5.63 8.53 1.90
CA GLU A 6 5.48 8.67 0.45
C GLU A 6 6.50 7.82 -0.30
N PHE A 7 6.06 7.18 -1.37
CA PHE A 7 6.91 6.45 -2.29
C PHE A 7 6.82 7.07 -3.68
N SER A 8 7.97 7.25 -4.33
CA SER A 8 8.01 7.57 -5.75
C SER A 8 7.53 6.38 -6.59
N THR A 9 7.08 6.65 -7.82
CA THR A 9 6.72 5.62 -8.79
C THR A 9 7.87 4.64 -9.06
N GLN A 10 9.12 5.12 -9.02
CA GLN A 10 10.30 4.29 -9.20
C GLN A 10 10.49 3.33 -8.02
N GLU A 11 10.45 3.82 -6.78
CA GLU A 11 10.58 2.98 -5.58
C GLU A 11 9.48 1.92 -5.51
N ALA A 12 8.23 2.30 -5.78
CA ALA A 12 7.12 1.35 -5.83
C ALA A 12 7.35 0.26 -6.88
N ARG A 13 7.86 0.62 -8.06
CA ARG A 13 8.19 -0.35 -9.10
C ARG A 13 9.33 -1.28 -8.67
N GLU A 14 10.35 -0.77 -8.01
CA GLU A 14 11.48 -1.58 -7.49
C GLU A 14 11.04 -2.56 -6.41
N ILE A 15 10.22 -2.11 -5.45
CA ILE A 15 9.63 -2.97 -4.40
C ILE A 15 8.73 -4.04 -5.02
N GLY A 16 7.86 -3.64 -5.96
CA GLY A 16 6.97 -4.58 -6.66
C GLY A 16 7.73 -5.64 -7.45
N ASN A 17 8.83 -5.25 -8.13
CA ASN A 17 9.72 -6.19 -8.81
C ASN A 17 10.34 -7.18 -7.81
N ALA A 18 10.80 -6.70 -6.65
CA ALA A 18 11.44 -7.53 -5.63
C ALA A 18 10.49 -8.60 -5.04
N ILE A 19 9.18 -8.31 -4.97
CA ILE A 19 8.17 -9.28 -4.51
C ILE A 19 7.52 -10.10 -5.63
N GLY A 20 7.89 -9.86 -6.89
CA GLY A 20 7.46 -10.66 -8.04
C GLY A 20 6.16 -10.22 -8.72
N ILE A 21 5.75 -8.96 -8.57
CA ILE A 21 4.60 -8.41 -9.30
C ILE A 21 4.87 -8.44 -10.81
N ARG A 22 3.89 -8.93 -11.56
CA ARG A 22 3.85 -8.81 -13.01
C ARG A 22 3.06 -7.58 -13.40
N TRP A 23 3.77 -6.57 -13.86
CA TRP A 23 3.16 -5.34 -14.36
C TRP A 23 2.29 -5.64 -15.59
N GLY A 24 1.10 -5.04 -15.63
CA GLY A 24 0.04 -5.34 -16.61
C GLY A 24 -1.18 -6.03 -15.98
N GLU A 25 -0.98 -6.76 -14.89
CA GLU A 25 -2.07 -7.30 -14.06
C GLU A 25 -2.37 -6.41 -12.85
N VAL A 26 -1.37 -5.69 -12.36
CA VAL A 26 -1.46 -4.78 -11.22
C VAL A 26 -1.15 -3.37 -11.69
N ASP A 27 -2.04 -2.43 -11.34
CA ASP A 27 -1.82 -1.01 -11.56
C ASP A 27 -0.74 -0.49 -10.59
N LEU A 28 0.30 0.15 -11.14
CA LEU A 28 1.44 0.62 -10.36
C LEU A 28 1.06 1.75 -9.39
N GLU A 29 0.11 2.61 -9.76
CA GLU A 29 -0.30 3.71 -8.91
C GLU A 29 -1.14 3.20 -7.74
N GLN A 30 -2.03 2.23 -7.98
CA GLN A 30 -2.72 1.54 -6.90
C GLN A 30 -1.75 0.85 -5.94
N PHE A 31 -0.72 0.19 -6.48
CA PHE A 31 0.31 -0.43 -5.66
C PHE A 31 1.11 0.59 -4.85
N ARG A 32 1.46 1.74 -5.45
CA ARG A 32 2.17 2.83 -4.78
C ARG A 32 1.36 3.43 -3.64
N LEU A 33 0.06 3.66 -3.87
CA LEU A 33 -0.87 4.11 -2.83
C LEU A 33 -0.96 3.09 -1.69
N GLY A 34 -1.09 1.81 -2.04
CA GLY A 34 -1.11 0.73 -1.06
C GLY A 34 0.15 0.65 -0.22
N LEU A 35 1.34 0.77 -0.82
CA LEU A 35 2.59 0.82 -0.06
C LEU A 35 2.60 1.94 0.99
N ALA A 36 2.10 3.13 0.66
CA ALA A 36 2.05 4.25 1.59
C ALA A 36 1.08 3.97 2.74
N ILE A 37 -0.13 3.48 2.42
CA ILE A 37 -1.18 3.19 3.39
C ILE A 37 -0.77 2.05 4.32
N GLU A 38 -0.29 0.93 3.79
CA GLU A 38 0.10 -0.21 4.63
C GLU A 38 1.23 0.17 5.60
N MET A 39 2.17 1.04 5.19
CA MET A 39 3.24 1.53 6.08
C MET A 39 2.73 2.33 7.30
N GLU A 40 1.47 2.76 7.30
CA GLU A 40 0.80 3.31 8.49
C GLU A 40 0.45 2.23 9.53
N HIS A 41 0.72 0.95 9.26
CA HIS A 41 0.55 -0.16 10.21
C HIS A 41 1.90 -0.78 10.61
N GLY A 42 2.92 0.08 10.70
CA GLY A 42 4.30 -0.27 11.09
C GLY A 42 4.60 -0.03 12.57
N SER A 43 5.89 0.10 12.89
CA SER A 43 6.40 0.05 14.27
C SER A 43 5.99 1.22 15.18
N HIS A 44 5.38 2.27 14.61
CA HIS A 44 4.93 3.43 15.37
C HIS A 44 3.66 3.17 16.20
N ASP A 45 2.89 2.13 15.88
CA ASP A 45 1.79 1.63 16.70
C ASP A 45 1.99 0.14 17.05
N PRO A 46 2.60 -0.18 18.21
CA PRO A 46 2.88 -1.56 18.60
C PRO A 46 1.64 -2.44 18.80
N GLU A 47 0.44 -1.87 18.99
CA GLU A 47 -0.78 -2.66 19.14
C GLU A 47 -1.25 -3.22 17.79
N THR A 48 -0.99 -2.49 16.71
CA THR A 48 -1.41 -2.86 15.35
C THR A 48 -0.24 -3.14 14.39
N ASP A 49 1.00 -3.20 14.91
CA ASP A 49 2.20 -3.49 14.12
C ASP A 49 2.20 -4.92 13.56
N VAL A 50 1.74 -5.02 12.31
CA VAL A 50 1.78 -6.27 11.52
C VAL A 50 2.95 -6.26 10.54
N ILE A 51 3.54 -5.10 10.29
CA ILE A 51 4.52 -4.90 9.22
C ILE A 51 5.95 -4.97 9.71
N GLY A 52 6.26 -4.34 10.84
CA GLY A 52 7.60 -4.18 11.38
C GLY A 52 8.50 -3.31 10.50
N ASP A 53 7.90 -2.30 9.84
CA ASP A 53 8.52 -1.40 8.85
C ASP A 53 9.18 -2.08 7.63
N ASP A 54 8.87 -3.36 7.39
CA ASP A 54 9.32 -4.09 6.20
C ASP A 54 8.47 -3.72 4.96
N VAL A 55 9.05 -2.90 4.09
CA VAL A 55 8.43 -2.46 2.83
C VAL A 55 8.02 -3.61 1.90
N HIS A 56 8.70 -4.77 1.95
CA HIS A 56 8.31 -5.92 1.13
C HIS A 56 7.10 -6.63 1.72
N LYS A 57 6.94 -6.62 3.04
CA LYS A 57 5.74 -7.15 3.69
C LYS A 57 4.55 -6.23 3.43
N ALA A 58 4.71 -4.91 3.56
CA ALA A 58 3.71 -3.93 3.14
C ALA A 58 3.30 -4.14 1.67
N GLY A 59 4.28 -4.29 0.77
CA GLY A 59 4.01 -4.59 -0.63
C GLY A 59 3.23 -5.89 -0.86
N LYS A 60 3.49 -6.95 -0.08
CA LYS A 60 2.73 -8.20 -0.21
C LYS A 60 1.27 -8.05 0.23
N ILE A 61 1.01 -7.26 1.29
CA ILE A 61 -0.35 -6.97 1.75
C ILE A 61 -1.09 -6.15 0.68
N ALA A 62 -0.45 -5.08 0.20
CA ALA A 62 -1.03 -4.28 -0.88
C ALA A 62 -1.29 -5.09 -2.15
N TRP A 63 -0.38 -5.98 -2.51
CA TRP A 63 -0.59 -6.87 -3.64
C TRP A 63 -1.74 -7.84 -3.41
N ALA A 64 -1.92 -8.38 -2.20
CA ALA A 64 -3.05 -9.25 -1.87
C ALA A 64 -4.39 -8.52 -2.09
N HIS A 65 -4.54 -7.30 -1.58
CA HIS A 65 -5.75 -6.50 -1.80
C HIS A 65 -6.00 -6.23 -3.29
N LEU A 66 -4.96 -5.90 -4.06
CA LEU A 66 -5.10 -5.64 -5.50
C LEU A 66 -5.44 -6.88 -6.34
N LYS A 67 -5.22 -8.09 -5.81
CA LYS A 67 -5.69 -9.34 -6.43
C LYS A 67 -7.17 -9.60 -6.19
N GLU A 68 -7.76 -9.00 -5.15
CA GLU A 68 -9.19 -9.09 -4.84
C GLU A 68 -9.97 -8.01 -5.58
N LEU A 69 -9.45 -6.77 -5.55
CA LEU A 69 -10.04 -5.60 -6.20
C LEU A 69 -8.94 -4.72 -6.81
N SER A 70 -8.92 -4.57 -8.13
CA SER A 70 -7.85 -3.83 -8.82
C SER A 70 -7.77 -2.35 -8.47
N ASP A 71 -8.86 -1.77 -7.94
CA ASP A 71 -8.99 -0.37 -7.53
C ASP A 71 -9.16 -0.20 -6.00
N TYR A 72 -8.75 -1.21 -5.22
CA TYR A 72 -8.95 -1.29 -3.76
C TYR A 72 -8.58 0.01 -3.04
N TYR A 73 -7.40 0.56 -3.30
CA TYR A 73 -6.90 1.73 -2.55
C TYR A 73 -7.61 3.02 -2.94
N THR A 74 -8.07 3.16 -4.18
CA THR A 74 -8.95 4.29 -4.54
C THR A 74 -10.28 4.22 -3.79
N ARG A 75 -10.87 3.03 -3.65
CA ARG A 75 -12.12 2.86 -2.88
C ARG A 75 -11.92 3.14 -1.41
N LEU A 76 -10.81 2.67 -0.84
CA LEU A 76 -10.45 2.92 0.56
C LEU A 76 -10.36 4.41 0.84
N ILE A 77 -9.59 5.15 0.03
CA ILE A 77 -9.43 6.61 0.17
C ILE A 77 -10.79 7.31 0.07
N GLN A 78 -11.65 6.91 -0.87
CA GLN A 78 -12.97 7.50 -0.99
C GLN A 78 -13.82 7.27 0.28
N MET A 79 -13.84 6.04 0.79
CA MET A 79 -14.59 5.69 2.01
C MET A 79 -14.08 6.48 3.23
N GLU A 80 -12.77 6.64 3.37
CA GLU A 80 -12.17 7.42 4.46
C GLU A 80 -12.53 8.91 4.36
N GLN A 81 -12.48 9.48 3.17
CA GLN A 81 -12.90 10.87 2.93
C GLN A 81 -14.37 11.11 3.27
N GLU A 82 -15.24 10.16 2.95
CA GLU A 82 -16.67 10.20 3.31
C GLU A 82 -16.89 10.09 4.84
N ALA A 83 -15.99 9.43 5.57
CA ALA A 83 -16.08 9.31 7.02
C ALA A 83 -15.49 10.51 7.77
N GLU A 84 -14.50 11.20 7.18
CA GLU A 84 -13.91 12.43 7.72
C GLU A 84 -14.79 13.69 7.51
N SER A 85 -15.80 13.62 6.61
CA SER A 85 -16.71 14.73 6.27
C SER A 85 -17.91 14.86 7.20
#